data_AF-A0A8X7UJ91-F1
#
_entry.id   AF-A0A8X7UJ91-F1
#
_cell.length_a   1.000
_cell.length_b   1.000
_cell.length_c   1.000
_cell.angle_alpha   90.00
_cell.angle_beta   90.00
_cell.angle_gamma   90.00
#
_symmetry.space_group_name_H-M   'P 1'
#
loop_
_entity.id
_entity.type
_entity.pdbx_description
1 polymer ?
#
loop_
_entity_poly.entity_id
_entity_poly.type
_entity_poly.pdbx_seq_one_letter_code
_entity_poly.pdbx_strand_id
1 'polypeptide(L)'
;MRLEPIKFLRNSAGVVIGGFVIVNVVSMAALGAFRFTLDEKRKKSGLFCQVCRGKGFYICKLCKGNATISWSPLYDPVCINPVLYPTCDGHRVQRCLNCVEKEYC
;
A
#
# COMPACT_ATOMS: atom_id res chain seq x y z
N MET A 1 -32.94 -24.96 -37.53
CA MET A 1 -31.62 -24.93 -36.86
C MET A 1 -31.82 -25.30 -35.39
N ARG A 2 -31.08 -26.28 -34.86
CA ARG A 2 -31.26 -26.80 -33.49
C ARG A 2 -30.56 -25.86 -32.50
N LEU A 3 -31.32 -24.98 -31.85
CA LEU A 3 -30.82 -23.92 -30.94
C LEU A 3 -30.48 -24.42 -29.51
N GLU A 4 -30.89 -25.64 -29.18
CA GLU A 4 -30.70 -26.29 -27.87
C GLU A 4 -29.24 -26.38 -27.39
N PRO A 5 -28.24 -26.79 -28.21
CA PRO A 5 -26.84 -26.86 -27.77
C PRO A 5 -26.24 -25.49 -27.42
N ILE A 6 -26.67 -24.43 -28.10
CA ILE A 6 -26.19 -23.06 -27.84
C ILE A 6 -26.73 -22.56 -26.48
N LYS A 7 -27.99 -22.85 -26.17
CA LYS A 7 -28.59 -22.51 -24.87
C LYS A 7 -27.90 -23.24 -23.72
N PHE A 8 -27.59 -24.52 -23.90
CA PHE A 8 -26.87 -25.32 -22.91
C PHE A 8 -25.46 -24.80 -22.64
N LEU A 9 -24.71 -24.47 -23.69
CA LEU A 9 -23.36 -23.89 -23.57
C LEU A 9 -23.41 -22.52 -22.86
N ARG A 10 -24.36 -21.65 -23.22
CA ARG A 10 -24.53 -20.35 -22.58
C ARG A 10 -24.83 -20.47 -21.08
N ASN A 11 -25.73 -21.38 -20.71
CA ASN A 11 -26.12 -21.55 -19.32
C ASN A 11 -24.98 -22.13 -18.48
N SER A 12 -24.27 -23.14 -18.98
CA SER A 12 -23.11 -23.73 -18.30
C SER A 12 -21.96 -22.72 -18.15
N ALA A 13 -21.64 -21.98 -19.21
CA ALA A 13 -20.65 -20.91 -19.16
C ALA A 13 -21.04 -19.80 -18.14
N GLY A 14 -22.31 -19.41 -18.11
CA GLY A 14 -22.84 -18.43 -17.15
C GLY A 14 -22.69 -18.89 -15.70
N VAL A 15 -22.95 -20.17 -15.42
CA VAL A 15 -22.78 -20.75 -14.07
C VAL A 15 -21.31 -20.79 -13.66
N VAL A 16 -20.41 -21.20 -14.55
CA VAL A 16 -18.97 -21.26 -14.23
C VAL A 16 -18.39 -19.87 -14.00
N ILE A 17 -18.66 -18.91 -14.89
CA ILE A 17 -18.16 -17.53 -14.76
C ILE A 17 -18.78 -16.86 -13.52
N GLY A 18 -20.10 -16.99 -13.35
CA GLY A 18 -20.79 -16.44 -12.18
C GLY A 18 -20.26 -17.01 -10.87
N GLY A 19 -20.07 -18.34 -10.81
CA GLY A 19 -19.47 -19.01 -9.66
C GLY A 19 -18.07 -18.51 -9.35
N PHE A 20 -17.21 -18.35 -10.37
CA PHE A 20 -15.86 -17.82 -10.18
C PHE A 20 -15.88 -16.39 -9.63
N VAL A 21 -16.72 -15.52 -10.17
CA VAL A 21 -16.85 -14.13 -9.69
C VAL A 21 -17.30 -14.11 -8.23
N ILE A 22 -18.34 -14.88 -7.86
CA ILE A 22 -18.86 -14.94 -6.49
C ILE A 22 -17.77 -15.43 -5.53
N VAL A 23 -17.08 -16.52 -5.86
CA VAL A 23 -16.01 -17.07 -5.00
C VAL A 23 -14.90 -16.06 -4.76
N ASN A 24 -14.46 -15.33 -5.80
CA ASN A 24 -13.43 -14.31 -5.65
C ASN A 24 -13.90 -13.14 -4.77
N VAL A 25 -15.11 -12.62 -4.99
CA VAL A 25 -15.66 -11.51 -4.21
C VAL A 25 -15.82 -11.90 -2.74
N VAL A 26 -16.40 -13.08 -2.48
CA VAL A 26 -16.57 -13.60 -1.11
C VAL A 26 -15.21 -13.83 -0.44
N SER A 27 -14.23 -14.38 -1.16
CA SER A 27 -12.88 -14.60 -0.63
C SER A 27 -12.18 -13.28 -0.29
N MET A 28 -12.29 -12.26 -1.15
CA MET A 28 -11.72 -10.93 -0.90
C MET A 28 -12.36 -10.27 0.34
N ALA A 29 -13.68 -10.35 0.47
CA ALA A 29 -14.40 -9.82 1.62
C ALA A 29 -14.00 -10.54 2.92
N ALA A 30 -13.92 -11.87 2.90
CA ALA A 30 -13.50 -12.67 4.04
C ALA A 30 -12.07 -12.34 4.47
N LEU A 31 -11.11 -12.31 3.52
CA LEU A 31 -9.72 -11.93 3.81
C LEU A 31 -9.61 -10.49 4.34
N GLY A 32 -10.42 -9.57 3.82
CA GLY A 32 -10.50 -8.20 4.34
C GLY A 32 -10.95 -8.17 5.80
N ALA A 33 -12.01 -8.89 6.14
CA ALA A 33 -12.52 -8.98 7.52
C ALA A 33 -11.51 -9.63 8.47
N PHE A 34 -10.84 -10.71 8.04
CA PHE A 34 -9.79 -11.34 8.83
C PHE A 34 -8.60 -10.40 9.06
N ARG A 35 -8.14 -9.68 8.03
CA ARG A 35 -7.06 -8.70 8.18
C ARG A 35 -7.42 -7.59 9.15
N PHE A 36 -8.65 -7.05 9.04
CA PHE A 36 -9.12 -6.00 9.94
C PHE A 36 -9.17 -6.46 11.40
N THR A 37 -9.74 -7.64 11.66
CA THR A 37 -9.82 -8.18 13.03
C THR A 37 -8.45 -8.52 13.62
N LEU A 38 -7.53 -9.04 12.81
CA LEU A 38 -6.15 -9.29 13.22
C LEU A 38 -5.40 -7.98 13.51
N ASP A 39 -5.57 -6.95 12.68
CA ASP A 39 -4.97 -5.64 12.89
C ASP A 39 -5.52 -4.97 14.15
N GLU A 40 -6.83 -5.05 14.40
CA GLU A 40 -7.45 -4.52 15.63
C GLU A 40 -6.94 -5.23 16.89
N LYS A 41 -6.76 -6.56 16.84
CA LYS A 41 -6.14 -7.34 17.92
C LYS A 41 -4.69 -6.91 18.13
N ARG A 42 -3.89 -6.83 17.06
CA ARG A 42 -2.49 -6.38 17.12
C ARG A 42 -2.36 -4.95 17.63
N LYS A 43 -3.28 -4.06 17.29
CA LYS A 43 -3.31 -2.70 17.84
C LYS A 43 -3.52 -2.70 19.36
N LYS A 44 -4.36 -3.60 19.88
CA LYS A 44 -4.70 -3.69 21.31
C LYS A 44 -3.65 -4.43 22.14
N SER A 45 -3.03 -5.47 21.59
CA SER A 45 -2.13 -6.36 22.35
C SER A 45 -0.69 -6.36 21.85
N GLY A 46 -0.44 -5.83 20.65
CA GLY A 46 0.89 -5.79 20.05
C GLY A 46 1.79 -4.80 20.76
N LEU A 47 3.09 -5.09 20.73
CA LEU A 47 4.09 -4.17 21.25
C LEU A 47 4.20 -2.98 20.30
N PHE A 48 4.36 -1.79 20.87
CA PHE A 48 4.74 -0.62 20.08
C PHE A 48 6.01 -0.94 19.29
N CYS A 49 6.04 -0.52 18.02
CA CYS A 49 7.19 -0.72 17.18
C CYS A 49 8.39 -0.01 17.80
N GLN A 50 9.39 -0.78 18.20
CA GLN A 50 10.56 -0.26 18.91
C GLN A 50 11.40 0.67 18.03
N VAL A 51 11.33 0.51 16.71
CA VAL A 51 12.13 1.28 15.76
C VAL A 51 11.62 2.70 15.57
N CYS A 52 10.30 2.88 15.37
CA CYS A 52 9.70 4.22 15.29
C CYS A 52 9.17 4.71 16.65
N ARG A 53 9.31 3.90 17.71
CA ARG A 53 8.81 4.17 19.07
C ARG A 53 7.32 4.50 19.07
N GLY A 54 6.53 3.73 18.33
CA GLY A 54 5.08 3.95 18.22
C GLY A 54 4.65 5.18 17.41
N LYS A 55 5.54 5.81 16.64
CA LYS A 55 5.18 6.98 15.81
C LYS A 55 4.76 6.63 14.38
N GLY A 56 5.11 5.43 13.88
CA GLY A 56 4.79 5.03 12.51
C GLY A 56 5.68 5.66 11.43
N PHE A 57 6.37 6.75 11.74
CA PHE A 57 7.33 7.44 10.89
C PHE A 57 8.61 7.81 11.65
N TYR A 58 9.68 8.07 10.92
CA TYR A 58 10.92 8.63 11.45
C TYR A 58 11.37 9.82 10.60
N ILE A 59 12.21 10.69 11.18
CA ILE A 59 12.79 11.81 10.41
C ILE A 59 13.54 11.24 9.20
N CYS A 60 13.32 11.82 8.02
CA CYS A 60 13.95 11.35 6.80
C CYS A 60 15.47 11.27 7.01
N LYS A 61 16.02 10.05 6.98
CA LYS A 61 17.42 9.82 7.33
C LYS A 61 18.38 10.46 6.34
N LEU A 62 17.91 10.63 5.10
CA LEU A 62 18.69 11.14 4.00
C LEU A 62 18.74 12.68 3.99
N CYS A 63 17.59 13.35 4.13
CA CYS A 63 17.55 14.82 4.17
C CYS A 63 17.75 15.40 5.57
N LYS A 64 17.74 14.57 6.62
CA LYS A 64 17.82 14.95 8.03
C LYS A 64 16.84 16.05 8.44
N GLY A 65 15.69 16.11 7.76
CA GLY A 65 14.66 17.12 7.99
C GLY A 65 14.79 18.41 7.17
N ASN A 66 15.79 18.54 6.30
CA ASN A 66 15.98 19.74 5.46
C ASN A 66 14.89 19.88 4.36
N ALA A 67 14.24 18.77 3.98
CA ALA A 67 13.19 18.67 2.95
C ALA A 67 13.57 19.08 1.52
N THR A 68 14.63 19.85 1.31
CA THR A 68 15.09 20.29 -0.01
C THR A 68 16.54 19.88 -0.26
N ILE A 69 16.89 19.76 -1.52
CA ILE A 69 18.26 19.61 -2.01
C ILE A 69 18.54 20.66 -3.07
N SER A 70 19.73 21.24 -3.04
CA SER A 70 20.26 22.01 -4.15
C SER A 70 20.72 21.00 -5.22
N TRP A 71 19.99 20.92 -6.33
CA TRP A 71 20.31 19.99 -7.40
C TRP A 71 20.14 20.67 -8.76
N SER A 72 21.01 20.31 -9.70
CA SER A 72 20.90 20.74 -11.09
C SER A 72 21.25 19.58 -12.04
N PRO A 73 20.54 19.44 -13.16
CA PRO A 73 20.87 18.47 -14.20
C PRO A 73 22.10 18.88 -15.03
N LEU A 74 22.50 20.15 -14.98
CA LEU A 74 23.65 20.68 -15.72
C LEU A 74 24.94 20.41 -14.95
N TYR A 75 26.00 20.05 -15.67
CA TYR A 75 27.32 19.82 -15.08
C TYR A 75 27.93 21.08 -14.47
N ASP A 76 27.74 22.23 -15.13
CA ASP A 76 28.15 23.55 -14.62
C ASP A 76 26.95 24.51 -14.57
N PRO A 77 26.16 24.48 -13.49
CA PRO A 77 24.95 25.26 -13.38
C PRO A 77 25.23 26.70 -12.97
N VAL A 78 24.85 27.65 -13.83
CA VAL A 78 24.84 29.09 -13.51
C VAL A 78 23.88 29.41 -12.36
N CYS A 79 22.79 28.65 -12.25
CA CYS A 79 21.81 28.74 -11.16
C CYS A 79 21.50 27.35 -10.61
N ILE A 80 21.53 27.18 -9.28
CA ILE A 80 21.10 25.95 -8.61
C ILE A 80 19.76 26.23 -7.92
N ASN A 81 18.69 25.54 -8.35
CA ASN A 81 17.38 25.69 -7.75
C ASN A 81 17.20 24.67 -6.61
N PRO A 82 16.75 25.07 -5.41
CA PRO A 82 16.33 24.10 -4.40
C PRO A 82 15.11 23.33 -4.88
N VAL A 83 15.21 22.01 -4.90
CA VAL A 83 14.10 21.08 -5.21
C VAL A 83 13.76 20.26 -3.99
N LEU A 84 12.55 19.67 -3.97
CA LEU A 84 12.14 18.78 -2.88
C LEU A 84 13.01 17.51 -2.85
N TYR A 85 13.30 17.03 -1.64
CA TYR A 85 14.07 15.80 -1.46
C TYR A 85 13.24 14.60 -1.94
N PRO A 86 13.69 13.83 -2.94
CA PRO A 86 12.85 12.86 -3.64
C PRO A 86 12.35 11.71 -2.76
N THR A 87 13.10 11.36 -1.71
CA THR A 87 12.72 10.22 -0.85
C THR A 87 11.71 10.54 0.25
N CYS A 88 11.49 11.81 0.56
CA CYS A 88 10.46 12.22 1.52
C CYS A 88 9.47 13.23 0.91
N ASP A 89 9.62 13.54 -0.38
CA ASP A 89 8.81 14.51 -1.11
C ASP A 89 8.62 15.85 -0.37
N GLY A 90 9.67 16.29 0.32
CA GLY A 90 9.63 17.49 1.17
C GLY A 90 8.89 17.36 2.52
N HIS A 91 8.28 16.22 2.85
CA HIS A 91 7.56 16.01 4.12
C HIS A 91 8.45 15.85 5.35
N ARG A 92 9.79 15.82 5.18
CA ARG A 92 10.80 15.70 6.26
C ARG A 92 10.75 14.37 7.04
N VAL A 93 9.78 13.51 6.79
CA VAL A 93 9.59 12.22 7.43
C VAL A 93 9.57 11.10 6.41
N GLN A 94 9.94 9.90 6.84
CA GLN A 94 9.86 8.66 6.07
C GLN A 94 9.01 7.66 6.86
N ARG A 95 8.23 6.87 6.12
CA ARG A 95 7.39 5.80 6.69
C ARG A 95 8.27 4.77 7.37
N CYS A 96 7.87 4.31 8.55
CA CYS A 96 8.58 3.21 9.19
C CYS A 96 8.27 1.91 8.46
N LEU A 97 9.26 1.37 7.75
CA LEU A 97 9.11 0.13 6.97
C LEU A 97 8.96 -1.12 7.85
N ASN A 98 9.30 -1.04 9.14
CA ASN A 98 9.17 -2.19 10.06
C ASN A 98 7.73 -2.39 10.55
N CYS A 99 6.99 -1.31 10.79
CA CYS A 99 5.58 -1.39 11.18
C CYS A 99 4.62 -0.97 10.06
N VAL A 100 5.15 -0.54 8.91
CA VAL A 100 4.36 -0.04 7.75
C VAL A 100 3.32 0.98 8.20
N GLU A 101 3.78 2.00 8.94
CA GLU A 101 2.93 3.06 9.53
C GLU A 101 1.87 2.60 10.54
N LYS A 102 1.80 1.31 10.91
CA LYS A 102 0.84 0.83 11.91
C LYS A 102 1.20 1.20 13.34
N GLU A 103 2.42 1.71 13.60
CA GLU A 103 2.93 2.08 14.94
C GLU A 103 3.20 0.89 15.89
N TYR A 104 2.58 -0.27 15.65
CA TYR A 104 2.78 -1.53 16.36
C TYR A 104 3.30 -2.63 15.42
N CYS A 105 3.90 -3.67 15.99
CA CYS A 105 4.39 -4.86 15.27
C CYS A 105 3.55 -6.10 15.60
#